data_AF-A0A9W6QM62-F1
#
_entry.id   AF-A0A9W6QM62-F1
#
_cell.length_a   1.000
_cell.length_b   1.000
_cell.length_c   1.000
_cell.angle_alpha   90.00
_cell.angle_beta   90.00
_cell.angle_gamma   90.00
#
_symmetry.space_group_name_H-M   'P 1'
#
loop_
_entity.id
_entity.type
_entity.pdbx_description
1 polymer ?
#
loop_
_entity_poly.entity_id
_entity_poly.type
_entity_poly.pdbx_seq_one_letter_code
_entity_poly.pdbx_strand_id
1 'polypeptide(L)'
;MDDWVAFLSARLAEDADLATACGCDGEWAAHGHTVDFCVTDLPGFVPRFAEHVTRHDPARVLREVAAKRRVLKRHAPGPRGACRADGSRWPCAEIRDLAAPFADHPDFPRRY
;
A
#
# COMPACT_ATOMS: atom_id res chain seq x y z
N MET A 1 -7.40 -0.69 -19.48
CA MET A 1 -7.74 0.34 -18.47
C MET A 1 -8.11 -0.35 -17.17
N ASP A 2 -9.13 -1.19 -17.23
CA ASP A 2 -9.67 -1.93 -16.07
C ASP A 2 -8.68 -2.89 -15.43
N ASP A 3 -7.79 -3.51 -16.21
CA ASP A 3 -6.74 -4.42 -15.70
C ASP A 3 -5.86 -3.75 -14.62
N TRP A 4 -5.44 -2.50 -14.82
CA TRP A 4 -4.61 -1.77 -13.86
C TRP A 4 -5.40 -1.34 -12.61
N VAL A 5 -6.65 -0.95 -12.79
CA VAL A 5 -7.53 -0.55 -11.68
C VAL A 5 -7.88 -1.78 -10.84
N ALA A 6 -8.20 -2.91 -11.47
CA ALA A 6 -8.47 -4.17 -10.82
C ALA A 6 -7.23 -4.67 -10.07
N PHE A 7 -6.07 -4.69 -10.72
CA PHE A 7 -4.80 -5.08 -10.10
C PHE A 7 -4.50 -4.24 -8.85
N LEU A 8 -4.49 -2.91 -8.97
CA LEU A 8 -4.24 -2.02 -7.83
C LEU A 8 -5.30 -2.16 -6.74
N SER A 9 -6.57 -2.32 -7.11
CA SER A 9 -7.63 -2.50 -6.11
C SER A 9 -7.47 -3.81 -5.33
N ALA A 10 -7.08 -4.89 -6.01
CA ALA A 10 -6.82 -6.18 -5.39
C ALA A 10 -5.64 -6.11 -4.42
N ARG A 11 -4.49 -5.59 -4.86
CA ARG A 11 -3.29 -5.47 -4.00
C ARG A 11 -3.54 -4.56 -2.79
N LEU A 12 -4.24 -3.45 -2.98
CA LEU A 12 -4.64 -2.56 -1.87
C LEU A 12 -5.70 -3.17 -0.95
N ALA A 13 -6.49 -4.14 -1.41
CA ALA A 13 -7.40 -4.90 -0.55
C ALA A 13 -6.60 -5.89 0.30
N GLU A 14 -5.69 -6.65 -0.31
CA GLU A 14 -4.82 -7.59 0.39
C GLU A 14 -3.99 -6.93 1.50
N ASP A 15 -3.34 -5.80 1.20
CA ASP A 15 -2.58 -5.04 2.19
C ASP A 15 -3.46 -4.58 3.36
N ALA A 16 -4.69 -4.15 3.08
CA ALA A 16 -5.63 -3.70 4.11
C ALA A 16 -6.17 -4.87 4.95
N ASP A 17 -6.45 -6.00 4.32
CA ASP A 17 -6.95 -7.20 4.99
C ASP A 17 -5.89 -7.75 5.94
N LEU A 18 -4.63 -7.84 5.50
CA LEU A 18 -3.50 -8.23 6.34
C LEU A 18 -3.28 -7.25 7.50
N ALA A 19 -3.29 -5.94 7.23
CA ALA A 19 -3.13 -4.94 8.27
C ALA A 19 -4.27 -5.00 9.31
N THR A 20 -5.51 -5.22 8.88
CA THR A 20 -6.66 -5.36 9.78
C THR A 20 -6.56 -6.63 10.63
N ALA A 21 -6.00 -7.71 10.08
CA ALA A 21 -5.86 -8.99 10.77
C ALA A 21 -4.81 -8.98 11.90
N CYS A 22 -3.88 -8.02 11.93
CA CYS A 22 -2.85 -7.92 12.97
C CYS A 22 -3.41 -7.67 14.40
N GLY A 23 -4.68 -7.27 14.54
CA GLY A 23 -5.30 -6.97 15.83
C GLY A 23 -4.85 -5.61 16.40
N CYS A 24 -5.33 -5.27 17.61
CA CYS A 24 -5.14 -3.98 18.32
C CYS A 24 -5.52 -2.72 17.52
N ASP A 25 -5.03 -1.55 17.96
CA ASP A 25 -5.11 -0.27 17.26
C ASP A 25 -4.14 -0.17 16.06
N GLY A 26 -3.28 -1.19 15.88
CA GLY A 26 -2.35 -1.31 14.77
C GLY A 26 -1.09 -0.46 14.93
N GLU A 27 -0.78 0.01 16.14
CA GLU A 27 0.42 0.79 16.44
C GLU A 27 1.49 -0.11 17.08
N TRP A 28 2.63 -0.25 16.41
CA TRP A 28 3.75 -1.07 16.91
C TRP A 28 4.80 -0.19 17.58
N ALA A 29 5.40 -0.68 18.67
CA ALA A 29 6.42 0.04 19.43
C ALA A 29 7.77 -0.68 19.45
N ALA A 30 8.87 0.09 19.44
CA ALA A 30 10.23 -0.45 19.47
C ALA A 30 10.83 -0.20 20.85
N HIS A 31 11.37 -1.25 21.45
CA HIS A 31 12.03 -1.22 22.75
C HIS A 31 13.42 -1.86 22.62
N GLY A 32 14.39 -1.08 22.15
CA GLY A 32 15.74 -1.56 21.91
C GLY A 32 15.76 -2.67 20.86
N HIS A 33 15.93 -3.92 21.30
CA HIS A 33 16.02 -5.10 20.45
C HIS A 33 14.69 -5.84 20.25
N THR A 34 13.59 -5.24 20.71
CA THR A 34 12.25 -5.84 20.71
C THR A 34 11.28 -4.96 19.94
N VAL A 35 10.35 -5.60 19.22
CA VAL A 35 9.15 -4.95 18.68
C VAL A 35 7.95 -5.50 19.42
N ASP A 36 7.14 -4.59 19.97
CA ASP A 36 5.80 -4.88 20.48
C ASP A 36 4.82 -4.84 19.30
N PHE A 37 4.29 -6.02 18.96
CA PHE A 37 3.30 -6.20 17.90
C PHE A 37 1.85 -6.14 18.43
N CYS A 38 1.63 -5.58 19.61
CA CYS A 38 0.43 -5.59 20.45
C CYS A 38 -0.03 -6.96 20.95
N VAL A 39 0.04 -7.98 20.09
CA VAL A 39 -0.36 -9.36 20.40
C VAL A 39 0.78 -10.15 21.01
N THR A 40 2.01 -9.76 20.72
CA THR A 40 3.22 -10.41 21.21
C THR A 40 4.43 -9.49 21.07
N ASP A 41 5.36 -9.61 22.01
CA ASP A 41 6.68 -9.01 21.91
C ASP A 41 7.63 -9.97 21.20
N LEU A 42 8.29 -9.50 20.15
CA LEU A 42 9.32 -10.28 19.46
C LEU A 42 10.70 -9.67 19.68
N PRO A 43 11.59 -10.36 20.41
CA PRO A 43 12.97 -9.93 20.58
C PRO A 43 13.86 -10.35 19.41
N GLY A 44 15.13 -9.92 19.42
CA GLY A 44 16.17 -10.40 18.50
C GLY A 44 16.42 -9.47 17.31
N PHE A 45 15.77 -8.31 17.26
CA PHE A 45 16.07 -7.29 16.28
C PHE A 45 17.38 -6.59 16.61
N VAL A 46 18.12 -6.17 15.58
CA VAL A 46 19.04 -5.03 15.76
C VAL A 46 18.19 -3.78 15.98
N PRO A 47 18.55 -2.80 16.84
CA PRO A 47 17.63 -1.72 17.20
C PRO A 47 17.11 -0.91 16.01
N ARG A 48 17.98 -0.63 15.04
CA ARG A 48 17.60 0.02 13.77
C ARG A 48 16.57 -0.77 12.95
N PHE A 49 16.55 -2.09 13.08
CA PHE A 49 15.56 -2.94 12.41
C PHE A 49 14.23 -2.90 13.14
N ALA A 50 14.23 -2.89 14.48
CA ALA A 50 13.02 -2.68 15.27
C ALA A 50 12.37 -1.33 14.91
N GLU A 51 13.16 -0.25 14.84
CA GLU A 51 12.68 1.07 14.41
C GLU A 51 12.16 1.11 12.96
N HIS A 52 12.71 0.29 12.07
CA HIS A 52 12.20 0.20 10.70
C HIS A 52 10.86 -0.52 10.68
N VAL A 53 10.76 -1.66 11.37
CA VAL A 53 9.51 -2.44 11.45
C VAL A 53 8.37 -1.60 12.02
N THR A 54 8.60 -0.88 13.11
CA THR A 54 7.54 -0.07 13.75
C THR A 54 7.08 1.11 12.90
N ARG A 55 7.97 1.65 12.04
CA ARG A 55 7.55 2.63 11.04
C ARG A 55 6.58 2.05 10.01
N HIS A 56 6.50 0.73 9.84
CA HIS A 56 5.63 0.05 8.87
C HIS A 56 4.46 -0.67 9.56
N ASP A 57 3.96 -0.10 10.66
CA ASP A 57 2.85 -0.64 11.43
C ASP A 57 1.52 -0.75 10.62
N PRO A 58 0.59 -1.61 11.05
CA PRO A 58 -0.72 -1.78 10.41
C PRO A 58 -1.52 -0.48 10.28
N ALA A 59 -1.48 0.39 11.30
CA ALA A 59 -2.19 1.67 11.27
C ALA A 59 -1.69 2.56 10.13
N ARG A 60 -0.38 2.61 9.88
CA ARG A 60 0.20 3.31 8.74
C ARG A 60 -0.20 2.65 7.43
N VAL A 61 -0.12 1.32 7.33
CA VAL A 61 -0.53 0.60 6.10
C VAL A 61 -1.97 0.97 5.72
N LEU A 62 -2.90 1.00 6.69
CA LEU A 62 -4.29 1.41 6.45
C LEU A 62 -4.39 2.88 5.98
N ARG A 63 -3.61 3.81 6.57
CA ARG A 63 -3.55 5.21 6.13
C ARG A 63 -3.02 5.32 4.69
N GLU A 64 -2.00 4.55 4.34
CA GLU A 64 -1.45 4.50 2.99
C GLU A 64 -2.44 3.93 1.99
N VAL A 65 -3.08 2.78 2.29
CA VAL A 65 -4.13 2.20 1.45
C VAL A 65 -5.25 3.21 1.21
N ALA A 66 -5.73 3.89 2.25
CA ALA A 66 -6.75 4.91 2.11
C ALA A 66 -6.30 6.05 1.17
N ALA A 67 -5.04 6.50 1.28
CA ALA A 67 -4.47 7.51 0.39
C ALA A 67 -4.38 7.03 -1.07
N LYS A 68 -3.87 5.81 -1.27
CA LYS A 68 -3.72 5.17 -2.58
C LYS A 68 -5.08 4.93 -3.26
N ARG A 69 -6.11 4.53 -2.52
CA ARG A 69 -7.50 4.42 -3.00
C ARG A 69 -8.07 5.77 -3.44
N ARG A 70 -7.78 6.86 -2.71
CA ARG A 70 -8.18 8.22 -3.14
C ARG A 70 -7.50 8.64 -4.43
N VAL A 71 -6.22 8.32 -4.61
CA VAL A 71 -5.50 8.52 -5.89
C VAL A 71 -6.23 7.74 -6.99
N LEU A 72 -6.38 6.43 -6.84
CA LEU A 72 -7.01 5.57 -7.85
C LEU A 72 -8.41 6.05 -8.26
N LYS A 73 -9.23 6.51 -7.29
CA LYS A 73 -10.56 7.10 -7.55
C LYS A 73 -10.50 8.37 -8.40
N ARG A 74 -9.52 9.26 -8.21
CA ARG A 74 -9.35 10.47 -9.05
C ARG A 74 -8.99 10.14 -10.50
N HIS A 75 -8.35 8.99 -10.70
CA HIS A 75 -7.94 8.51 -12.01
C HIS A 75 -8.94 7.52 -12.64
N ALA A 76 -10.03 7.18 -11.95
CA ALA A 76 -11.05 6.27 -12.47
C ALA A 76 -11.69 6.80 -13.77
N PRO A 77 -12.07 5.93 -14.71
CA PRO A 77 -12.61 6.34 -16.00
C PRO A 77 -13.91 7.13 -15.83
N GLY A 78 -13.93 8.34 -16.37
CA GLY A 78 -15.11 9.19 -16.48
C GLY A 78 -14.80 10.42 -17.34
N PRO A 79 -15.80 11.23 -17.73
CA PRO A 79 -15.58 12.44 -18.51
C PRO A 79 -14.68 13.48 -17.80
N ARG A 80 -14.40 13.28 -16.51
CA ARG A 80 -13.53 14.12 -15.66
C ARG A 80 -12.37 13.35 -15.00
N GLY A 81 -12.06 12.12 -15.41
CA GLY A 81 -10.94 11.37 -14.83
C GLY A 81 -9.61 12.10 -15.06
N ALA A 82 -8.76 12.20 -14.05
CA ALA A 82 -7.57 13.07 -14.06
C ALA A 82 -6.63 12.80 -15.24
N CYS A 83 -6.36 11.53 -15.60
CA CYS A 83 -5.50 11.20 -16.75
C CYS A 83 -6.11 11.64 -18.11
N ARG A 84 -7.42 11.98 -18.17
CA ARG A 84 -8.07 12.47 -19.39
C ARG A 84 -8.05 14.00 -19.47
N ALA A 85 -7.87 14.68 -18.35
CA ALA A 85 -7.84 16.15 -18.25
C ALA A 85 -6.50 16.75 -18.72
N ASP A 86 -5.40 16.01 -18.59
CA ASP A 86 -4.05 16.42 -19.02
C ASP A 86 -3.60 15.80 -20.36
N GLY A 87 -4.44 14.96 -20.97
CA GLY A 87 -4.14 14.27 -22.23
C GLY A 87 -3.14 13.11 -22.12
N SER A 88 -2.78 12.68 -20.90
CA SER A 88 -1.84 11.59 -20.70
C SER A 88 -2.42 10.23 -21.15
N ARG A 89 -1.60 9.42 -21.84
CA ARG A 89 -2.01 8.07 -22.24
C ARG A 89 -2.14 7.20 -21.00
N TRP A 90 -3.31 6.58 -20.83
CA TRP A 90 -3.51 5.59 -19.77
C TRP A 90 -2.57 4.38 -19.93
N PRO A 91 -1.98 3.87 -18.83
CA PRO A 91 -1.98 4.40 -17.47
C PRO A 91 -1.06 5.60 -17.41
N CYS A 92 -1.53 6.69 -16.79
CA CYS A 92 -0.68 7.86 -16.60
C CYS A 92 0.45 7.57 -15.59
N ALA A 93 1.45 8.44 -15.52
CA ALA A 93 2.67 8.19 -14.72
C ALA A 93 2.34 7.89 -13.25
N GLU A 94 1.37 8.61 -12.70
CA GLU A 94 0.89 8.45 -11.33
C GLU A 94 0.34 7.05 -11.05
N ILE A 95 -0.32 6.44 -12.03
CA ILE A 95 -0.84 5.06 -11.89
C ILE A 95 0.29 4.04 -11.97
N ARG A 96 1.32 4.30 -12.79
CA ARG A 96 2.51 3.45 -12.82
C ARG A 96 3.30 3.56 -11.51
N ASP A 97 3.47 4.76 -10.98
CA ASP A 97 4.15 5.01 -9.71
C ASP A 97 3.37 4.38 -8.54
N LEU A 98 2.04 4.45 -8.57
CA LEU A 98 1.19 3.80 -7.59
C LEU A 98 1.34 2.26 -7.59
N ALA A 99 1.62 1.69 -8.76
CA ALA A 99 1.81 0.25 -8.94
C ALA A 99 3.26 -0.20 -8.67
N ALA A 100 4.24 0.70 -8.67
CA ALA A 100 5.66 0.39 -8.52
C ALA A 100 6.00 -0.54 -7.33
N PRO A 101 5.37 -0.44 -6.15
CA PRO A 101 5.62 -1.37 -5.05
C PRO A 101 5.31 -2.84 -5.36
N PHE A 102 4.50 -3.11 -6.39
CA PHE A 102 4.05 -4.43 -6.78
C PHE A 102 4.70 -4.93 -8.07
N ALA A 103 5.80 -4.32 -8.53
CA ALA A 103 6.44 -4.63 -9.81
C ALA A 103 6.87 -6.10 -9.96
N ASP A 104 7.21 -6.76 -8.86
CA ASP A 104 7.61 -8.18 -8.81
C ASP A 104 6.41 -9.14 -8.70
N HIS A 105 5.18 -8.62 -8.63
CA HIS A 105 3.98 -9.43 -8.51
C HIS A 105 3.73 -10.23 -9.81
N PRO A 106 3.37 -11.53 -9.78
CA PRO A 106 3.13 -12.33 -10.98
C PRO A 106 2.02 -11.75 -11.88
N ASP A 107 0.96 -11.24 -11.27
CA ASP A 107 -0.13 -10.54 -11.98
C ASP A 107 0.19 -9.09 -12.37
N PHE A 108 1.43 -8.61 -12.16
CA PHE A 108 1.78 -7.23 -12.50
C PHE A 108 1.56 -7.00 -14.00
N PRO A 109 0.75 -6.01 -14.41
CA PRO A 109 0.39 -5.87 -15.81
C PRO A 109 1.61 -5.61 -16.71
N ARG A 110 1.88 -6.54 -17.63
CA ARG A 110 3.17 -6.62 -18.33
C ARG A 110 3.43 -5.59 -19.44
N ARG A 111 2.43 -4.83 -19.93
CA ARG A 111 2.53 -3.61 -20.81
C ARG A 111 1.19 -3.34 -21.53
N TYR A 112 1.07 -2.14 -22.12
CA TYR A 112 0.08 -1.75 -23.15
C TYR A 112 0.71 -1.76 -24.54
#